data_AF-A0A2J2HAG9-F1
#
_entry.id   AF-A0A2J2HAG9-F1
#
_cell.length_a   1.000
_cell.length_b   1.000
_cell.length_c   1.000
_cell.angle_alpha   90.00
_cell.angle_beta   90.00
_cell.angle_gamma   90.00
#
_symmetry.space_group_name_H-M   'P 1'
#
loop_
_entity.id
_entity.type
_entity.pdbx_description
1 polymer ?
#
loop_
_entity_poly.entity_id
_entity_poly.type
_entity_poly.pdbx_seq_one_letter_code
_entity_poly.pdbx_strand_id
1 'polypeptide(L)'
;MSSLGIHPLVYRFVRYCLNRAYLDLDDSKLSADERYSLETILAIIRQAEDGWSTVDDVTKFISEELPKIYRQALERLPDKIVDELFEKVLNNCKDLDEVRTNPKLLNAIDSVFNELKEVKKRFIEESKTRIYEPSA
;
A
#
# COMPACT_ATOMS: atom_id res chain seq x y z
N MET A 1 -21.24 -23.54 18.49
CA MET A 1 -21.48 -23.09 17.11
C MET A 1 -20.51 -21.96 16.82
N SER A 2 -19.32 -22.26 16.34
CA SER A 2 -18.37 -21.25 15.86
C SER A 2 -18.93 -20.72 14.55
N SER A 3 -19.44 -19.48 14.55
CA SER A 3 -19.65 -18.79 13.28
C SER A 3 -18.29 -18.72 12.60
N LEU A 4 -18.12 -19.42 11.48
CA LEU A 4 -17.04 -19.18 10.53
C LEU A 4 -17.24 -17.78 9.94
N GLY A 5 -17.02 -16.77 10.77
CA GLY A 5 -17.14 -15.36 10.41
C GLY A 5 -15.89 -15.00 9.64
N ILE A 6 -16.08 -14.51 8.41
CA ILE A 6 -15.01 -13.92 7.61
C ILE A 6 -14.34 -12.84 8.46
N HIS A 7 -13.00 -12.91 8.58
CA HIS A 7 -12.25 -11.97 9.40
C HIS A 7 -12.51 -10.53 8.92
N PRO A 8 -12.83 -9.57 9.81
CA PRO A 8 -13.26 -8.22 9.40
C PRO A 8 -12.30 -7.48 8.46
N LEU A 9 -10.99 -7.69 8.65
CA LEU A 9 -9.95 -7.10 7.80
C LEU A 9 -10.14 -7.40 6.30
N VAL A 10 -10.73 -8.54 5.94
CA VAL A 10 -10.97 -8.93 4.53
C VAL A 10 -11.71 -7.85 3.76
N TYR A 11 -12.71 -7.22 4.37
CA TYR A 11 -13.47 -6.14 3.74
C TYR A 11 -13.10 -4.75 4.26
N ARG A 12 -12.45 -4.66 5.43
CA ARG A 12 -12.04 -3.37 6.02
C ARG A 12 -10.75 -2.84 5.46
N PHE A 13 -9.90 -3.67 4.86
CA PHE A 13 -8.67 -3.18 4.25
C PHE A 13 -8.95 -2.08 3.21
N VAL A 14 -9.78 -2.36 2.20
CA VAL A 14 -10.13 -1.36 1.18
C VAL A 14 -11.02 -0.26 1.77
N ARG A 15 -12.09 -0.65 2.47
CA ARG A 15 -13.13 0.29 2.91
C ARG A 15 -12.64 1.27 3.97
N TYR A 16 -11.79 0.80 4.89
CA TYR A 16 -11.28 1.60 6.01
C TYR A 16 -9.83 2.01 5.80
N CYS A 17 -8.92 1.10 5.49
CA CYS A 17 -7.50 1.47 5.40
C CYS A 17 -7.21 2.34 4.16
N LEU A 18 -7.59 1.84 2.98
CA LEU A 18 -7.30 2.49 1.70
C LEU A 18 -8.14 3.75 1.47
N ASN A 19 -9.46 3.62 1.51
CA ASN A 19 -10.34 4.73 1.17
C ASN A 19 -10.18 5.90 2.14
N ARG A 20 -9.96 5.64 3.44
CA ARG A 20 -9.65 6.71 4.39
C ARG A 20 -8.30 7.36 4.14
N ALA A 21 -7.28 6.56 3.82
CA ALA A 21 -5.96 7.09 3.48
C ALA A 21 -6.03 8.04 2.27
N TYR A 22 -6.80 7.66 1.24
CA TYR A 22 -7.02 8.51 0.07
C TYR A 22 -7.84 9.77 0.39
N LEU A 23 -8.90 9.67 1.20
CA LEU A 23 -9.70 10.84 1.60
C LEU A 23 -8.88 11.88 2.37
N ASP A 24 -7.89 11.43 3.15
CA ASP A 24 -7.01 12.29 3.96
C ASP A 24 -5.72 12.71 3.20
N LEU A 25 -5.61 12.43 1.90
CA LEU A 25 -4.46 12.75 1.06
C LEU A 25 -4.66 14.11 0.37
N ASP A 26 -3.67 15.00 0.46
CA ASP A 26 -3.67 16.26 -0.32
C ASP A 26 -3.12 16.03 -1.73
N ASP A 27 -4.02 15.74 -2.67
CA ASP A 27 -3.71 15.56 -4.10
C ASP A 27 -3.91 16.84 -4.94
N SER A 28 -4.16 17.98 -4.28
CA SER A 28 -4.53 19.24 -4.94
C SER A 28 -3.44 19.75 -5.91
N LYS A 29 -2.18 19.42 -5.64
CA LYS A 29 -1.01 19.83 -6.43
C LYS A 29 -0.63 18.86 -7.54
N LEU A 30 -1.27 17.70 -7.62
CA LEU A 30 -1.02 16.74 -8.70
C LEU A 30 -1.55 17.28 -10.03
N SER A 31 -0.79 17.07 -11.09
CA SER A 31 -1.21 17.24 -12.48
C SER A 31 -2.31 16.23 -12.85
N ALA A 32 -2.96 16.44 -13.99
CA ALA A 32 -3.99 15.52 -14.48
C ALA A 32 -3.47 14.08 -14.68
N ASP A 33 -2.25 13.94 -15.23
CA ASP A 33 -1.63 12.63 -15.49
C ASP A 33 -1.23 11.93 -14.19
N GLU A 34 -0.75 12.69 -13.19
CA GLU A 34 -0.45 12.16 -11.86
C GLU A 34 -1.74 11.74 -11.13
N ARG A 35 -2.82 12.53 -11.18
CA ARG A 35 -4.11 12.11 -10.60
C ARG A 35 -4.66 10.85 -11.25
N TYR A 36 -4.57 10.75 -12.58
CA TYR A 36 -4.95 9.53 -13.28
C TYR A 36 -4.10 8.33 -12.83
N SER A 37 -2.80 8.54 -12.65
CA SER A 37 -1.89 7.51 -12.14
C SER A 37 -2.24 7.10 -10.71
N LEU A 38 -2.58 8.06 -9.84
CA LEU A 38 -3.05 7.80 -8.47
C LEU A 38 -4.32 6.96 -8.48
N GLU A 39 -5.34 7.34 -9.25
CA GLU A 39 -6.58 6.56 -9.39
C GLU A 39 -6.33 5.15 -9.91
N THR A 40 -5.37 4.99 -10.84
CA THR A 40 -4.97 3.67 -11.33
C THR A 40 -4.36 2.82 -10.22
N ILE A 41 -3.49 3.39 -9.39
CA ILE A 41 -2.91 2.68 -8.24
C ILE A 41 -4.00 2.29 -7.23
N LEU A 42 -4.92 3.20 -6.91
CA LEU A 42 -6.04 2.91 -6.02
C LEU A 42 -6.94 1.80 -6.57
N ALA A 43 -7.21 1.80 -7.88
CA ALA A 43 -8.00 0.77 -8.54
C ALA A 43 -7.34 -0.61 -8.47
N ILE A 44 -6.01 -0.70 -8.67
CA ILE A 44 -5.26 -1.96 -8.53
C ILE A 44 -5.43 -2.53 -7.12
N ILE A 45 -5.28 -1.70 -6.08
CA ILE A 45 -5.43 -2.15 -4.69
C ILE A 45 -6.88 -2.56 -4.39
N ARG A 46 -7.87 -1.80 -4.88
CA ARG A 46 -9.30 -2.13 -4.74
C ARG A 46 -9.63 -3.46 -5.40
N GLN A 47 -9.15 -3.69 -6.62
CA GLN A 47 -9.42 -4.91 -7.37
C GLN A 47 -8.80 -6.16 -6.72
N ALA A 48 -7.71 -5.99 -5.96
CA ALA A 48 -7.12 -7.11 -5.22
C ALA A 48 -8.10 -7.71 -4.17
N GLU A 49 -9.04 -6.91 -3.64
CA GLU A 49 -10.06 -7.36 -2.68
C GLU A 49 -10.95 -8.47 -3.26
N ASP A 50 -11.22 -8.47 -4.56
CA ASP A 50 -12.05 -9.47 -5.23
C ASP A 50 -11.50 -10.90 -5.08
N GLY A 51 -10.19 -11.04 -4.85
CA GLY A 51 -9.51 -12.31 -4.67
C GLY A 51 -9.43 -12.80 -3.22
N TRP A 52 -9.87 -12.02 -2.24
CA TRP A 52 -9.68 -12.36 -0.82
C TRP A 52 -10.88 -13.09 -0.24
N SER A 53 -10.63 -14.24 0.39
CA SER A 53 -11.65 -14.99 1.15
C SER A 53 -11.29 -15.13 2.63
N THR A 54 -10.01 -14.97 2.96
CA THR A 54 -9.45 -15.19 4.29
C THR A 54 -8.51 -14.06 4.69
N VAL A 55 -8.20 -13.98 5.98
CA VAL A 55 -7.22 -12.99 6.47
C VAL A 55 -5.80 -13.27 5.98
N ASP A 56 -5.48 -14.53 5.68
CA ASP A 56 -4.18 -14.89 5.13
C ASP A 56 -4.03 -14.36 3.69
N ASP A 57 -5.10 -14.27 2.90
CA ASP A 57 -5.08 -13.64 1.56
C ASP A 57 -4.72 -12.15 1.66
N VAL A 58 -5.33 -11.44 2.62
CA VAL A 58 -5.02 -10.02 2.88
C VAL A 58 -3.59 -9.87 3.38
N THR A 59 -3.15 -10.75 4.29
CA THR A 59 -1.79 -10.71 4.84
C THR A 59 -0.76 -10.93 3.74
N LYS A 60 -1.02 -11.88 2.84
CA LYS A 60 -0.19 -12.14 1.66
C LYS A 60 -0.15 -10.93 0.74
N PHE A 61 -1.30 -10.33 0.42
CA PHE A 61 -1.36 -9.11 -0.37
C PHE A 61 -0.51 -7.98 0.23
N ILE A 62 -0.69 -7.71 1.54
CA ILE A 62 0.06 -6.67 2.25
C ILE A 62 1.57 -6.96 2.19
N SER A 63 1.98 -8.22 2.36
CA SER A 63 3.39 -8.60 2.47
C SER A 63 4.12 -8.74 1.13
N GLU A 64 3.42 -9.15 0.08
CA GLU A 64 4.05 -9.52 -1.20
C GLU A 64 3.69 -8.57 -2.34
N GLU A 65 2.45 -8.09 -2.41
CA GLU A 65 1.94 -7.31 -3.54
C GLU A 65 1.99 -5.81 -3.28
N LEU A 66 1.65 -5.38 -2.06
CA LEU A 66 1.66 -3.96 -1.70
C LEU A 66 3.03 -3.29 -1.90
N PRO A 67 4.20 -3.92 -1.58
CA PRO A 67 5.50 -3.35 -1.88
C PRO A 67 5.79 -3.18 -3.38
N LYS A 68 5.26 -4.09 -4.21
CA LYS A 68 5.38 -4.00 -5.68
C LYS A 68 4.55 -2.83 -6.21
N ILE A 69 3.32 -2.68 -5.71
CA ILE A 69 2.43 -1.57 -6.09
C ILE A 69 3.05 -0.23 -5.63
N TYR A 70 3.63 -0.19 -4.43
CA TYR A 70 4.37 0.99 -3.94
C TYR A 70 5.50 1.38 -4.89
N ARG A 71 6.31 0.40 -5.35
CA ARG A 71 7.35 0.66 -6.35
C ARG A 71 6.78 1.19 -7.67
N GLN A 72 5.69 0.60 -8.17
CA GLN A 72 5.01 1.08 -9.39
C GLN A 72 4.47 2.50 -9.23
N ALA A 73 3.98 2.85 -8.04
CA ALA A 73 3.52 4.20 -7.74
C ALA A 73 4.68 5.21 -7.77
N LEU A 74 5.85 4.85 -7.22
CA LEU A 74 7.05 5.70 -7.27
C LEU A 74 7.54 6.01 -8.70
N GLU A 75 7.23 5.17 -9.68
CA GLU A 75 7.57 5.41 -11.09
C GLU A 75 6.72 6.52 -11.74
N ARG A 76 5.56 6.85 -11.17
CA ARG A 76 4.53 7.69 -11.83
C ARG A 76 4.03 8.85 -10.98
N LEU A 77 4.35 8.85 -9.69
CA LEU A 77 3.85 9.82 -8.73
C LEU A 77 5.00 10.44 -7.94
N PRO A 78 4.84 11.68 -7.43
CA PRO A 78 5.78 12.26 -6.49
C PRO A 78 5.97 11.36 -5.27
N ASP A 79 7.22 11.13 -4.87
CA ASP A 79 7.58 10.22 -3.78
C ASP A 79 6.83 10.52 -2.47
N LYS A 80 6.64 11.80 -2.15
CA LYS A 80 5.89 12.24 -0.97
C LYS A 80 4.43 11.79 -0.97
N ILE A 81 3.78 11.81 -2.14
CA ILE A 81 2.37 11.39 -2.27
C ILE A 81 2.28 9.88 -2.10
N VAL A 82 3.24 9.14 -2.66
CA VAL A 82 3.30 7.68 -2.50
C VAL A 82 3.56 7.30 -1.04
N ASP A 83 4.54 7.92 -0.39
CA ASP A 83 4.82 7.69 1.02
C ASP A 83 3.59 7.98 1.88
N GLU A 84 3.01 9.16 1.72
CA GLU A 84 1.88 9.60 2.53
C GLU A 84 0.68 8.65 2.38
N LEU A 85 0.32 8.26 1.14
CA LEU A 85 -0.76 7.31 0.90
C LEU A 85 -0.49 5.98 1.60
N PHE A 86 0.65 5.35 1.35
CA PHE A 86 0.92 3.99 1.84
C PHE A 86 1.14 3.95 3.35
N GLU A 87 1.81 4.96 3.92
CA GLU A 87 1.94 5.09 5.38
C GLU A 87 0.56 5.24 6.04
N LYS A 88 -0.34 6.06 5.48
CA LYS A 88 -1.71 6.18 5.98
C LYS A 88 -2.49 4.87 5.85
N VAL A 89 -2.36 4.14 4.74
CA VAL A 89 -3.01 2.82 4.58
C VAL A 89 -2.60 1.88 5.70
N LEU A 90 -1.30 1.73 5.93
CA LEU A 90 -0.80 0.80 6.94
C LEU A 90 -1.15 1.27 8.36
N ASN A 91 -1.08 2.58 8.65
CA ASN A 91 -1.48 3.14 9.95
C ASN A 91 -2.97 2.94 10.22
N ASN A 92 -3.84 3.23 9.25
CA ASN A 92 -5.28 3.00 9.38
C ASN A 92 -5.59 1.52 9.63
N CYS A 93 -4.82 0.60 9.04
CA CYS A 93 -4.94 -0.82 9.33
C CYS A 93 -4.51 -1.18 10.75
N LYS A 94 -3.46 -0.56 11.30
CA LYS A 94 -3.04 -0.77 12.70
C LYS A 94 -4.08 -0.27 13.72
N ASP A 95 -4.88 0.71 13.36
CA ASP A 95 -5.95 1.25 14.21
C ASP A 95 -7.17 0.31 14.33
N LEU A 96 -7.30 -0.67 13.43
CA LEU A 96 -8.36 -1.66 13.49
C LEU A 96 -8.12 -2.62 14.67
N ASP A 97 -9.15 -2.82 15.51
CA ASP A 97 -9.08 -3.71 16.66
C ASP A 97 -8.63 -5.13 16.28
N GLU A 98 -9.18 -5.67 15.20
CA GLU A 98 -8.86 -7.01 14.69
C GLU A 98 -7.40 -7.17 14.25
N VAL A 99 -6.71 -6.08 13.92
CA VAL A 99 -5.27 -6.06 13.64
C VAL A 99 -4.48 -5.87 14.92
N ARG A 100 -4.85 -4.86 15.72
CA ARG A 100 -4.17 -4.51 16.97
C ARG A 100 -4.11 -5.67 17.96
N THR A 101 -5.17 -6.48 18.04
CA THR A 101 -5.23 -7.64 18.92
C THR A 101 -4.66 -8.92 18.31
N ASN A 102 -4.17 -8.88 17.07
CA ASN A 102 -3.60 -10.03 16.37
C ASN A 102 -2.10 -9.79 16.08
N PRO A 103 -1.19 -10.33 16.91
CA PRO A 103 0.26 -10.09 16.76
C PRO A 103 0.82 -10.49 15.40
N LYS A 104 0.27 -11.54 14.76
CA LYS A 104 0.71 -11.98 13.43
C LYS A 104 0.46 -10.89 12.39
N LEU A 105 -0.74 -10.29 12.39
CA LEU A 105 -1.12 -9.23 11.46
C LEU A 105 -0.35 -7.94 11.74
N LEU A 106 -0.25 -7.56 13.01
CA LEU A 106 0.49 -6.37 13.42
C LEU A 106 1.97 -6.45 12.98
N ASN A 107 2.63 -7.59 13.23
CA ASN A 107 4.00 -7.82 12.80
C ASN A 107 4.16 -7.83 11.28
N ALA A 108 3.19 -8.38 10.54
CA ALA A 108 3.21 -8.34 9.07
C ALA A 108 3.16 -6.90 8.55
N ILE A 109 2.26 -6.06 9.08
CA ILE A 109 2.16 -4.65 8.72
C ILE A 109 3.43 -3.88 9.08
N ASP A 110 3.98 -4.10 10.28
CA ASP A 110 5.23 -3.45 10.71
C ASP A 110 6.43 -3.88 9.86
N SER A 111 6.46 -5.13 9.41
CA SER A 111 7.50 -5.63 8.49
C SER A 111 7.41 -4.91 7.15
N VAL A 112 6.19 -4.75 6.61
CA VAL A 112 5.96 -4.06 5.34
C VAL A 112 6.32 -2.59 5.43
N PHE A 113 6.03 -1.90 6.55
CA PHE A 113 6.49 -0.53 6.76
C PHE A 113 8.00 -0.36 6.56
N ASN A 114 8.80 -1.32 7.03
CA ASN A 114 10.25 -1.29 6.82
C ASN A 114 10.62 -1.68 5.39
N GLU A 115 9.92 -2.64 4.79
CA GLU A 115 10.14 -3.03 3.41
C GLU A 115 9.90 -1.87 2.44
N LEU A 116 8.86 -1.06 2.63
CA LEU A 116 8.59 0.11 1.77
C LEU A 116 9.75 1.10 1.78
N LYS A 117 10.37 1.33 2.95
CA LYS A 117 11.56 2.18 3.07
C LYS A 117 12.75 1.63 2.27
N GLU A 118 12.97 0.32 2.33
CA GLU A 118 14.01 -0.35 1.56
C GLU A 118 13.72 -0.34 0.05
N VAL A 119 12.44 -0.52 -0.35
CA VAL A 119 12.02 -0.39 -1.75
C VAL A 119 12.30 1.01 -2.27
N LYS A 120 11.93 2.06 -1.51
CA LYS A 120 12.20 3.45 -1.87
C LYS A 120 13.69 3.72 -2.01
N LYS A 121 14.48 3.25 -1.06
CA LYS A 121 15.94 3.41 -1.07
C LYS A 121 16.55 2.81 -2.34
N ARG A 122 16.20 1.55 -2.66
CA ARG A 122 16.64 0.89 -3.90
C ARG A 122 16.19 1.64 -5.14
N PHE A 123 14.93 2.09 -5.19
CA PHE A 123 14.40 2.86 -6.32
C PHE A 123 15.20 4.16 -6.57
N ILE A 124 15.54 4.89 -5.52
CA ILE A 124 16.36 6.11 -5.62
C ILE A 124 17.78 5.80 -6.07
N GLU A 125 18.39 4.72 -5.57
CA GLU A 125 19.73 4.27 -5.97
C GLU A 125 19.76 3.89 -7.46
N GLU A 126 18.79 3.10 -7.92
CA GLU A 126 18.64 2.71 -9.33
C GLU A 126 18.36 3.91 -10.26
N SER A 127 17.61 4.91 -9.78
CA SER A 127 17.33 6.12 -10.55
C SER A 127 18.60 6.97 -10.74
N LYS A 128 19.49 6.98 -9.74
CA LYS A 128 20.79 7.66 -9.85
C LYS A 128 21.69 6.94 -10.84
N THR A 129 21.78 5.62 -10.82
CA THR A 129 22.66 4.88 -11.74
C THR A 129 22.26 5.03 -13.20
N ARG A 130 20.96 5.12 -13.51
CA ARG A 130 20.46 5.39 -14.88
C ARG A 130 20.88 6.75 -15.44
N ILE A 131 21.14 7.74 -14.59
CA ILE A 131 21.62 9.07 -15.03
C ILE A 131 23.13 9.04 -15.35
N TYR A 132 23.87 8.05 -14.83
CA TYR A 132 25.32 7.97 -14.96
C TYR A 132 25.82 6.97 -16.02
N GLU A 133 24.96 6.28 -16.76
CA GLU A 133 25.39 5.56 -17.96
C GLU A 133 25.67 6.60 -19.07
N PRO A 134 26.93 6.82 -19.47
CA PRO A 134 27.20 7.61 -20.66
C PRO A 134 26.61 6.82 -21.83
N SER A 135 25.77 7.46 -22.63
CA SER A 135 25.41 6.96 -23.96
C SER A 135 26.70 6.64 -24.72
N ALA A 136 27.01 5.35 -24.85
CA ALA A 136 28.12 4.82 -25.63
C ALA A 136 27.82 4.89 -27.13
#